data_AF-A0A849Q8H0-F1
#
_entry.id   AF-A0A849Q8H0-F1
#
_cell.length_a   1.000
_cell.length_b   1.000
_cell.length_c   1.000
_cell.angle_alpha   90.00
_cell.angle_beta   90.00
_cell.angle_gamma   90.00
#
_symmetry.space_group_name_H-M   'P 1'
#
loop_
_entity.id
_entity.type
_entity.pdbx_description
1 polymer ?
#
loop_
_entity_poly.entity_id
_entity_poly.type
_entity_poly.pdbx_seq_one_letter_code
_entity_poly.pdbx_strand_id
1 'polypeptide(L)'
;MQPENNGTDKWLSMAMELKAKGLTVAAIAQALNVSVATVDWLVTRQLEVETPPPPAVKIGWRSIGVRGRRIQLISEVLVDIVIEEMEKMEQELDAVCGVAINGIPFATCLSSSLDT
;
A
#
# COMPACT_ATOMS: atom_id res chain seq x y z
N MET A 1 -29.74 0.80 -0.32
CA MET A 1 -29.80 -0.04 0.90
C MET A 1 -28.52 0.25 1.67
N GLN A 2 -28.58 1.15 2.66
CA GLN A 2 -27.44 1.44 3.53
C GLN A 2 -27.34 0.28 4.55
N PRO A 3 -26.14 -0.26 4.85
CA PRO A 3 -26.05 -1.32 5.84
C PRO A 3 -26.23 -0.71 7.23
N GLU A 4 -26.98 -1.42 8.07
CA GLU A 4 -27.26 -1.07 9.46
C GLU A 4 -25.97 -0.78 10.23
N ASN A 5 -25.83 0.43 10.78
CA ASN A 5 -24.70 0.77 11.62
C ASN A 5 -25.15 1.63 12.80
N ASN A 6 -25.59 1.01 13.90
CA ASN A 6 -26.12 1.74 15.07
C ASN A 6 -25.29 1.55 16.36
N GLY A 7 -24.11 0.95 16.25
CA GLY A 7 -23.19 0.73 17.37
C GLY A 7 -21.97 1.64 17.33
N THR A 8 -21.19 1.57 16.23
CA THR A 8 -19.88 2.23 16.13
C THR A 8 -19.94 3.74 16.07
N ASP A 9 -21.01 4.29 15.52
CA ASP A 9 -21.11 5.73 15.24
C ASP A 9 -21.34 6.54 16.52
N LYS A 10 -21.97 5.91 17.53
CA LYS A 10 -22.05 6.46 18.89
C LYS A 10 -20.68 6.53 19.58
N TRP A 11 -19.84 5.50 19.42
CA TRP A 11 -18.49 5.50 19.99
C TRP A 11 -17.59 6.51 19.29
N LEU A 12 -17.75 6.66 17.96
CA LEU A 12 -17.06 7.67 17.17
C LEU A 12 -17.41 9.08 17.64
N SER A 13 -18.70 9.40 17.79
CA SER A 13 -19.13 10.75 18.23
C SER A 13 -18.61 11.07 19.64
N MET A 14 -18.65 10.12 20.56
CA MET A 14 -18.15 10.31 21.93
C MET A 14 -16.62 10.48 21.98
N ALA A 15 -15.87 9.68 21.21
CA ALA A 15 -14.41 9.81 21.11
C ALA A 15 -13.99 11.17 20.54
N MET A 16 -14.73 11.68 19.54
CA MET A 16 -14.48 13.00 18.96
C MET A 16 -14.80 14.14 19.93
N GLU A 17 -15.91 14.05 20.65
CA GLU A 17 -16.30 15.07 21.62
C GLU A 17 -15.25 15.20 22.74
N LEU A 18 -14.68 14.08 23.20
CA LEU A 18 -13.60 14.05 24.18
C LEU A 18 -12.26 14.55 23.59
N LYS A 19 -11.94 14.21 22.34
CA LYS A 19 -10.76 14.74 21.64
C LYS A 19 -10.86 16.26 21.44
N ALA A 20 -12.03 16.78 21.07
CA ALA A 20 -12.29 18.21 20.93
C ALA A 20 -12.18 18.98 22.26
N LYS A 21 -12.47 18.32 23.39
CA LYS A 21 -12.22 18.82 24.76
C LYS A 21 -10.73 18.79 25.16
N GLY A 22 -9.83 18.34 24.27
CA GLY A 22 -8.39 18.34 24.49
C GLY A 22 -7.85 17.12 25.25
N LEU A 23 -8.63 16.04 25.39
CA LEU A 23 -8.17 14.83 26.05
C LEU A 23 -7.18 14.05 25.17
N THR A 24 -6.21 13.41 25.80
CA THR A 24 -5.28 12.50 25.14
C THR A 24 -5.95 11.18 24.78
N VAL A 25 -5.44 10.48 23.75
CA VAL A 25 -5.97 9.17 23.30
C VAL A 25 -6.06 8.15 24.44
N ALA A 26 -5.09 8.15 25.36
CA ALA A 26 -5.09 7.28 26.53
C ALA A 26 -6.20 7.61 27.54
N ALA A 27 -6.47 8.91 27.79
CA ALA A 27 -7.56 9.33 28.67
C ALA A 27 -8.94 9.01 28.08
N ILE A 28 -9.09 9.14 26.76
CA ILE A 28 -10.31 8.76 26.04
C ILE A 28 -10.52 7.24 26.10
N ALA A 29 -9.46 6.45 25.95
CA ALA A 29 -9.52 4.99 26.05
C ALA A 29 -10.01 4.54 27.43
N GLN A 30 -9.51 5.19 28.49
CA GLN A 30 -9.98 4.97 29.86
C GLN A 30 -11.45 5.39 30.04
N ALA A 31 -11.86 6.55 29.51
CA ALA A 31 -13.23 7.05 29.64
C ALA A 31 -14.26 6.20 28.89
N LEU A 32 -13.90 5.66 27.72
CA LEU A 32 -14.77 4.82 26.89
C LEU A 32 -14.63 3.31 27.19
N ASN A 33 -13.72 2.93 28.10
CA ASN A 33 -13.40 1.55 28.46
C ASN A 33 -13.09 0.67 27.23
N VAL A 34 -12.29 1.20 26.31
CA VAL A 34 -11.82 0.52 25.09
C VAL A 34 -10.30 0.61 25.00
N SER A 35 -9.69 -0.17 24.10
CA SER A 35 -8.24 -0.11 23.92
C SER A 35 -7.79 1.23 23.33
N VAL A 36 -6.55 1.63 23.64
CA VAL A 36 -5.92 2.84 23.05
C VAL A 36 -5.90 2.74 21.53
N ALA A 37 -5.61 1.56 20.98
CA ALA A 37 -5.62 1.30 19.53
C ALA A 37 -7.02 1.50 18.90
N THR A 38 -8.08 1.18 19.64
CA THR A 38 -9.46 1.40 19.19
C THR A 38 -9.81 2.88 19.11
N VAL A 39 -9.39 3.68 20.10
CA VAL A 39 -9.60 5.13 20.07
C VAL A 39 -8.79 5.77 18.95
N ASP A 40 -7.54 5.35 18.79
CA ASP A 40 -6.67 5.84 17.72
C ASP A 40 -7.26 5.57 16.32
N TRP A 41 -7.81 4.37 16.12
CA TRP A 41 -8.54 4.01 14.91
C TRP A 41 -9.81 4.86 14.70
N LEU A 42 -10.63 5.05 15.74
CA LEU A 42 -11.85 5.88 15.66
C LEU A 42 -11.52 7.33 15.27
N VAL A 43 -10.45 7.87 15.86
CA VAL A 43 -9.99 9.23 15.62
C VAL A 43 -9.44 9.43 14.21
N THR A 44 -8.69 8.45 13.70
CA THR A 44 -8.09 8.49 12.36
C THR A 44 -9.13 8.31 11.26
N ARG A 45 -10.14 7.46 11.49
CA ARG A 45 -11.23 7.20 10.55
C ARG A 45 -11.98 8.48 10.13
N GLN A 46 -12.13 9.47 10.99
CA GLN A 46 -12.79 10.72 10.61
C GLN A 46 -11.91 11.66 9.80
N LEU A 47 -10.58 11.60 9.96
CA LEU A 47 -9.64 12.29 9.08
C LEU A 47 -9.74 11.76 7.64
N GLU A 48 -9.99 10.46 7.47
CA GLU A 48 -10.26 9.86 6.15
C GLU A 48 -11.61 10.30 5.55
N VAL A 49 -12.59 10.67 6.38
CA VAL A 49 -13.92 11.13 5.94
C VAL A 49 -13.92 12.63 5.61
N GLU A 50 -13.25 13.46 6.42
CA GLU A 50 -13.18 14.92 6.24
C GLU A 50 -12.15 15.33 5.16
N THR A 51 -11.10 14.53 5.00
CA THR A 51 -10.09 14.68 3.94
C THR A 51 -9.89 13.32 3.28
N PRO A 52 -10.68 12.97 2.25
CA PRO A 52 -10.44 11.75 1.53
C PRO A 52 -8.99 11.77 0.99
N PRO A 53 -8.22 10.67 1.18
CA PRO A 53 -6.89 10.60 0.62
C PRO A 53 -6.96 10.85 -0.89
N PRO A 54 -5.93 11.47 -1.50
CA PRO A 54 -5.91 11.70 -2.94
C PRO A 54 -6.22 10.37 -3.65
N PRO A 55 -7.08 10.38 -4.68
CA PRO A 55 -7.50 9.17 -5.35
C PRO A 55 -6.28 8.38 -5.81
N ALA A 56 -6.22 7.10 -5.43
CA ALA A 56 -5.10 6.24 -5.77
C ALA A 56 -4.90 6.23 -7.30
N VAL A 57 -3.72 6.68 -7.74
CA VAL A 57 -3.35 6.65 -9.16
C VAL A 57 -3.04 5.21 -9.52
N LYS A 58 -3.75 4.68 -10.52
CA LYS A 58 -3.51 3.35 -11.08
C LYS A 58 -2.80 3.48 -12.41
N ILE A 59 -1.64 2.85 -12.54
CA ILE A 59 -0.92 2.77 -13.81
C ILE A 59 -1.47 1.61 -14.62
N GLY A 60 -1.94 1.90 -15.84
CA GLY A 60 -2.49 0.90 -16.76
C GLY A 60 -1.42 0.09 -17.46
N TRP A 61 -1.01 -1.04 -16.88
CA TRP A 61 0.03 -1.94 -17.46
C TRP A 61 -0.42 -2.72 -18.71
N ARG A 62 -1.71 -2.73 -19.03
CA ARG A 62 -2.27 -3.54 -20.12
C ARG A 62 -1.64 -3.23 -21.48
N SER A 63 -1.35 -1.96 -21.76
CA SER A 63 -0.78 -1.54 -23.05
C SER A 63 0.64 -2.07 -23.27
N ILE A 64 1.39 -2.34 -22.20
CA ILE A 64 2.72 -2.91 -22.24
C ILE A 64 2.64 -4.41 -22.58
N GLY A 65 1.77 -5.14 -21.88
CA GLY A 65 1.61 -6.60 -22.03
C GLY A 65 1.09 -7.07 -23.39
N VAL A 66 0.51 -6.17 -24.21
CA VAL A 66 -0.04 -6.53 -25.54
C VAL A 66 1.05 -6.84 -26.58
N ARG A 67 2.30 -6.37 -26.40
CA ARG A 67 3.39 -6.61 -27.36
C ARG A 67 4.64 -7.09 -26.65
N GLY A 68 5.13 -8.27 -27.00
CA GLY A 68 6.37 -8.86 -26.44
C GLY A 68 7.57 -7.93 -26.55
N ARG A 69 7.72 -7.20 -27.68
CA ARG A 69 8.80 -6.22 -27.84
C ARG A 69 8.79 -5.12 -26.77
N ARG A 70 7.62 -4.70 -26.28
CA ARG A 70 7.53 -3.67 -25.21
C ARG A 70 7.96 -4.25 -23.87
N ILE A 71 7.52 -5.48 -23.58
CA ILE A 71 7.95 -6.21 -22.38
C ILE A 71 9.48 -6.30 -22.37
N GLN A 72 10.07 -6.73 -23.49
CA GLN A 72 11.51 -6.91 -23.59
C GLN A 72 12.30 -5.59 -23.45
N LEU A 73 11.88 -4.52 -24.13
CA LEU A 73 12.53 -3.21 -23.99
C LEU A 73 12.45 -2.66 -22.57
N ILE A 74 11.32 -2.84 -21.89
CA ILE A 74 11.20 -2.41 -20.49
C ILE A 74 12.04 -3.32 -19.58
N SER A 75 12.08 -4.62 -19.85
CA SER A 75 12.97 -5.54 -19.15
C SER A 75 14.44 -5.15 -19.30
N GLU A 76 14.90 -4.74 -20.49
CA GLU A 76 16.26 -4.23 -20.70
C GLU A 76 16.57 -3.02 -19.80
N VAL A 77 15.62 -2.09 -19.64
CA VAL A 77 15.76 -0.95 -18.71
C VAL A 77 15.79 -1.42 -17.24
N LEU A 78 14.98 -2.41 -16.88
CA LEU A 78 14.99 -2.96 -15.52
C LEU A 78 16.29 -3.71 -15.22
N VAL A 79 16.86 -4.43 -16.20
CA VAL A 79 18.16 -5.11 -16.08
C VAL A 79 19.27 -4.11 -15.78
N ASP A 80 19.30 -2.98 -16.49
CA ASP A 80 20.26 -1.89 -16.25
C ASP A 80 20.21 -1.39 -14.80
N ILE A 81 18.99 -1.14 -14.28
CA ILE A 81 18.78 -0.74 -12.88
C ILE A 81 19.23 -1.83 -11.91
N VAL A 82 18.92 -3.10 -12.19
CA VAL A 82 19.30 -4.22 -11.32
C VAL A 82 20.82 -4.32 -11.22
N ILE A 83 21.54 -4.22 -12.34
CA ILE A 83 23.01 -4.23 -12.36
C ILE A 83 23.56 -3.07 -11.52
N GLU A 84 23.05 -1.86 -11.73
CA GLU A 84 23.47 -0.66 -10.97
C GLU A 84 23.29 -0.87 -9.45
N GLU A 85 22.15 -1.40 -9.02
CA GLU A 85 21.86 -1.60 -7.60
C GLU A 85 22.66 -2.77 -6.99
N MET A 86 22.90 -3.83 -7.75
CA MET A 86 23.75 -4.94 -7.30
C MET A 86 25.20 -4.54 -7.10
N GLU A 87 25.75 -3.73 -8.01
CA GLU A 87 27.10 -3.17 -7.87
C GLU A 87 27.22 -2.32 -6.60
N LYS A 88 26.20 -1.50 -6.29
CA LYS A 88 26.17 -0.67 -5.07
C LYS A 88 26.09 -1.49 -3.79
N MET A 89 25.41 -2.63 -3.82
CA MET A 89 25.23 -3.50 -2.66
C MET A 89 26.37 -4.51 -2.47
N GLU A 90 27.26 -4.65 -3.46
CA GLU A 90 28.30 -5.69 -3.52
C GLU A 90 27.71 -7.11 -3.37
N GLN A 91 26.59 -7.37 -4.07
CA GLN A 91 25.85 -8.63 -4.02
C GLN A 91 25.64 -9.26 -5.40
N GLU A 92 25.55 -10.59 -5.44
CA GLU A 92 25.17 -11.35 -6.62
C GLU A 92 23.68 -11.70 -6.61
N LEU A 93 23.13 -11.97 -7.80
CA LEU A 93 21.73 -12.25 -8.01
C LEU A 93 21.54 -13.76 -8.07
N ASP A 94 20.81 -14.30 -7.11
CA ASP A 94 20.54 -15.74 -7.08
C ASP A 94 19.36 -16.14 -7.97
N ALA A 95 18.31 -15.32 -8.00
CA ALA A 95 17.08 -15.63 -8.72
C ALA A 95 16.19 -14.40 -8.97
N VAL A 96 15.37 -14.46 -10.02
CA VAL A 96 14.32 -13.48 -10.32
C VAL A 96 12.93 -14.09 -10.08
N CYS A 97 12.09 -13.44 -9.28
CA CYS A 97 10.74 -13.90 -8.97
C CYS A 97 9.66 -12.99 -9.59
N GLY A 98 8.82 -13.56 -10.45
CA GLY A 98 7.66 -12.87 -11.03
C GLY A 98 6.43 -12.97 -10.14
N VAL A 99 5.99 -11.86 -9.56
CA VAL A 99 4.77 -11.82 -8.73
C VAL A 99 3.53 -11.64 -9.62
N ALA A 100 2.57 -12.55 -9.47
CA ALA A 100 1.32 -12.59 -10.23
C ALA A 100 1.50 -12.75 -11.76
N ILE A 101 0.39 -12.93 -12.47
CA ILE A 101 0.37 -13.23 -13.91
C ILE A 101 1.11 -12.15 -14.73
N ASN A 102 1.03 -10.89 -14.31
CA ASN A 102 1.69 -9.79 -15.01
C ASN A 102 3.20 -9.71 -14.77
N GLY A 103 3.70 -10.23 -13.64
CA GLY A 103 5.13 -10.21 -13.30
C GLY A 103 5.93 -11.30 -14.00
N ILE A 104 5.29 -12.44 -14.31
CA ILE A 104 5.94 -13.61 -14.93
C ILE A 104 6.69 -13.26 -16.23
N PRO A 105 6.11 -12.51 -17.20
CA PRO A 105 6.81 -12.19 -18.45
C PRO A 105 8.06 -11.34 -18.23
N PHE A 106 8.01 -10.37 -17.31
CA PHE A 106 9.18 -9.56 -16.99
C PHE A 106 10.25 -10.38 -16.29
N ALA A 107 9.87 -11.19 -15.30
CA ALA A 107 10.80 -12.07 -14.60
C ALA A 107 11.51 -13.02 -15.57
N THR A 108 10.77 -13.60 -16.51
CA THR A 108 11.33 -14.48 -17.55
C THR A 108 12.34 -13.74 -18.44
N CYS A 109 12.02 -12.52 -18.87
CA CYS A 109 12.94 -11.70 -19.66
C CYS A 109 14.18 -11.27 -18.86
N LEU A 110 14.00 -10.85 -17.60
CA LEU A 110 15.10 -10.43 -16.73
C LEU A 110 16.05 -11.60 -16.45
N SER A 111 15.50 -12.76 -16.07
CA SER A 111 16.31 -13.94 -15.76
C SER A 111 17.11 -14.39 -17.00
N SER A 112 16.48 -14.36 -18.17
CA SER A 112 17.16 -14.64 -19.44
C SER A 112 18.24 -13.61 -19.81
N SER A 113 18.13 -12.35 -19.38
CA SER A 113 19.14 -11.31 -19.66
C SER A 113 20.27 -11.30 -18.63
N LEU A 114 19.99 -11.76 -17.41
CA LEU A 114 20.94 -11.82 -16.30
C LEU A 114 21.57 -13.21 -16.14
N ASP A 115 21.24 -14.15 -17.03
CA ASP A 115 21.64 -15.56 -17.00
C ASP A 115 21.36 -16.25 -15.65
N THR A 116 20.13 -16.05 -15.14
CA THR A 116 19.60 -16.62 -13.88
C THR A 116 18.28 -17.37 -14.05
#